data_AF-A0A7S3NCR0-F1
#
_entry.id   AF-A0A7S3NCR0-F1
#
_cell.length_a   1.000
_cell.length_b   1.000
_cell.length_c   1.000
_cell.angle_alpha   90.00
_cell.angle_beta   90.00
_cell.angle_gamma   90.00
#
_symmetry.space_group_name_H-M   'P 1'
#
loop_
_entity.id
_entity.type
_entity.pdbx_description
1 polymer ?
#
loop_
_entity_poly.entity_id
_entity_poly.type
_entity_poly.pdbx_seq_one_letter_code
_entity_poly.pdbx_strand_id
1 'polypeptide(L)'
;LSEVTVGSTINSPGHYEVIKSISIDPPMLSILVTYNDSPYQGKEGSKNTINQIIERLKQEADDDVSLRVTQSTERKEIIEISGRGDLHLGILLEKMRREGFEIAAFPPQVLMKNTPEGLMEPIEKVEIECNTEHMTHIIDNLNNRKGLLMRSQK
;
A
#
# COMPACT_ATOMS: atom_id res chain seq x y z
N LEU A 1 8.54 -2.83 -26.82
CA LEU A 1 9.13 -2.79 -25.46
C LEU A 1 8.26 -1.98 -24.47
N SER A 2 7.03 -1.62 -24.83
CA SER A 2 6.17 -0.70 -24.05
C SER A 2 5.56 -1.29 -22.77
N GLU A 3 5.72 -2.59 -22.52
CA GLU A 3 5.19 -3.29 -21.34
C GLU A 3 6.29 -4.09 -20.63
N VAL A 4 7.39 -3.43 -20.28
CA VAL A 4 8.43 -4.02 -19.44
C VAL A 4 8.18 -3.61 -17.99
N THR A 5 7.96 -4.58 -17.12
CA THR A 5 7.78 -4.36 -15.68
C THR A 5 8.92 -5.01 -14.88
N VAL A 6 9.01 -4.67 -13.58
CA VAL A 6 9.96 -5.30 -12.65
C VAL A 6 9.74 -6.82 -12.66
N GLY A 7 10.80 -7.57 -12.97
CA GLY A 7 10.75 -9.02 -13.13
C GLY A 7 10.76 -9.52 -14.58
N SER A 8 10.65 -8.64 -15.56
CA SER A 8 10.76 -9.00 -16.98
C SER A 8 12.20 -9.34 -17.37
N THR A 9 12.38 -10.38 -18.19
CA THR A 9 13.69 -10.71 -18.81
C THR A 9 13.71 -10.19 -20.25
N ILE A 10 14.71 -9.35 -20.59
CA ILE A 10 14.90 -8.85 -21.96
C ILE A 10 16.01 -9.66 -22.64
N ASN A 11 15.69 -10.28 -23.78
CA ASN A 11 16.61 -11.10 -24.54
C ASN A 11 16.96 -10.50 -25.90
N SER A 12 18.07 -10.97 -26.47
CA SER A 12 18.41 -10.72 -27.87
C SER A 12 17.39 -11.39 -28.79
N PRO A 13 17.08 -10.81 -29.99
CA PRO A 13 16.21 -11.45 -30.96
C PRO A 13 16.64 -12.90 -31.25
N GLY A 14 15.70 -13.84 -31.20
CA GLY A 14 15.95 -15.27 -31.39
C GLY A 14 16.34 -16.06 -30.13
N HIS A 15 16.48 -15.40 -28.96
CA HIS A 15 16.71 -16.07 -27.67
C HIS A 15 15.46 -15.93 -26.77
N TYR A 16 15.05 -17.03 -26.13
CA TYR A 16 13.80 -17.12 -25.36
C TYR A 16 14.00 -17.60 -23.91
N GLU A 17 15.22 -17.54 -23.39
CA GLU A 17 15.50 -17.95 -22.01
C GLU A 17 14.89 -16.96 -21.00
N VAL A 18 14.03 -17.44 -20.12
CA VAL A 18 13.38 -16.61 -19.10
C VAL A 18 14.02 -16.86 -17.76
N ILE A 19 14.56 -15.81 -17.12
CA ILE A 19 15.01 -15.89 -15.74
C ILE A 19 13.78 -15.84 -14.85
N LYS A 20 13.69 -16.77 -13.90
CA LYS A 20 12.57 -16.82 -12.96
C LYS A 20 12.53 -15.52 -12.14
N SER A 21 11.45 -14.76 -12.29
CA SER A 21 11.23 -13.55 -11.49
C SER A 21 10.89 -13.88 -10.03
N ILE A 22 11.21 -12.95 -9.15
CA ILE A 22 10.69 -12.90 -7.79
C ILE A 22 9.20 -12.51 -7.87
N SER A 23 8.36 -13.13 -7.04
CA SER A 23 6.95 -12.75 -6.94
C SER A 23 6.81 -11.40 -6.25
N ILE A 24 5.95 -10.53 -6.78
CA ILE A 24 5.62 -9.27 -6.15
C ILE A 24 4.57 -9.55 -5.08
N ASP A 25 4.79 -9.08 -3.85
CA ASP A 25 3.81 -9.23 -2.78
C ASP A 25 2.54 -8.43 -3.10
N PRO A 26 1.35 -9.05 -2.94
CA PRO A 26 0.08 -8.37 -3.18
C PRO A 26 -0.16 -7.25 -2.14
N PRO A 27 -1.02 -6.27 -2.46
CA PRO A 27 -1.43 -5.27 -1.49
C PRO A 27 -2.24 -5.91 -0.36
N MET A 28 -2.05 -5.43 0.88
CA MET A 28 -2.71 -5.93 2.09
C MET A 28 -3.66 -4.91 2.72
N LEU A 29 -3.41 -3.62 2.50
CA LEU A 29 -4.25 -2.53 2.99
C LEU A 29 -4.72 -1.65 1.84
N SER A 30 -5.93 -1.10 1.98
CA SER A 30 -6.43 -0.03 1.13
C SER A 30 -6.86 1.20 1.92
N ILE A 31 -6.73 2.35 1.29
CA ILE A 31 -7.16 3.65 1.79
C ILE A 31 -7.99 4.31 0.69
N LEU A 32 -9.13 4.88 1.06
CA LEU A 32 -9.87 5.75 0.16
C LEU A 32 -9.31 7.17 0.28
N VAL A 33 -9.12 7.83 -0.85
CA VAL A 33 -8.65 9.22 -0.94
C VAL A 33 -9.55 10.05 -1.85
N THR A 34 -9.70 11.32 -1.51
CA THR A 34 -10.47 12.33 -2.25
C THR A 34 -9.80 13.70 -2.11
N TYR A 35 -10.28 14.69 -2.86
CA TYR A 35 -9.86 16.07 -2.65
C TYR A 35 -10.29 16.59 -1.27
N ASN A 36 -9.53 17.57 -0.76
CA ASN A 36 -9.91 18.29 0.45
C ASN A 36 -11.07 19.25 0.15
N ASP A 37 -12.25 19.01 0.73
CA ASP A 37 -13.45 19.85 0.64
C ASP A 37 -13.70 20.68 1.93
N SER A 38 -12.74 20.69 2.85
CA SER A 38 -12.88 21.37 4.14
C SER A 38 -12.75 22.90 4.03
N PRO A 39 -13.17 23.66 5.06
CA PRO A 39 -13.01 25.12 5.12
C PRO A 39 -11.55 25.61 5.11
N TYR A 40 -10.58 24.71 5.21
CA TYR A 40 -9.15 25.01 5.18
C TYR A 40 -8.51 24.74 3.81
N GLN A 41 -9.31 24.36 2.81
CA GLN A 41 -8.83 24.10 1.45
C GLN A 41 -8.01 25.28 0.90
N GLY A 42 -6.85 24.98 0.33
CA GLY A 42 -5.96 25.94 -0.32
C GLY A 42 -5.03 26.72 0.62
N LYS A 43 -4.96 26.35 1.90
CA LYS A 43 -4.09 27.01 2.89
C LYS A 43 -2.70 26.39 2.98
N GLU A 44 -2.58 25.10 2.74
CA GLU A 44 -1.31 24.36 2.89
C GLU A 44 -0.75 23.88 1.55
N GLY A 45 -1.62 23.72 0.55
CA GLY A 45 -1.25 23.27 -0.79
C GLY A 45 -2.05 23.96 -1.89
N SER A 46 -1.54 23.86 -3.12
CA SER A 46 -2.16 24.44 -4.31
C SER A 46 -2.78 23.40 -5.24
N LYS A 47 -2.50 22.11 -5.01
CA LYS A 47 -2.98 20.99 -5.83
C LYS A 47 -4.08 20.24 -5.09
N ASN A 48 -5.33 20.50 -5.43
CA ASN A 48 -6.48 19.92 -4.73
C ASN A 48 -7.53 19.35 -5.69
N THR A 49 -7.32 19.40 -7.00
CA THR A 49 -8.32 18.86 -7.93
C THR A 49 -8.19 17.34 -8.03
N ILE A 50 -9.33 16.65 -8.17
CA ILE A 50 -9.33 15.20 -8.25
C ILE A 50 -8.48 14.68 -9.43
N ASN A 51 -8.50 15.36 -10.57
CA ASN A 51 -7.73 14.95 -11.74
C ASN A 51 -6.22 15.00 -11.47
N GLN A 52 -5.72 16.06 -10.80
CA GLN A 52 -4.31 16.15 -10.41
C GLN A 52 -3.93 15.01 -9.46
N ILE A 53 -4.79 14.68 -8.50
CA ILE A 53 -4.58 13.59 -7.55
C ILE A 53 -4.51 12.25 -8.30
N ILE A 54 -5.47 11.98 -9.20
CA ILE A 54 -5.51 10.74 -10.00
C ILE A 54 -4.25 10.61 -10.85
N GLU A 55 -3.87 11.66 -11.59
CA GLU A 55 -2.70 11.65 -12.45
C GLU A 55 -1.43 11.35 -11.64
N ARG A 56 -1.27 11.99 -10.49
CA ARG A 56 -0.10 11.77 -9.62
C ARG A 56 -0.04 10.37 -9.03
N LEU A 57 -1.19 9.82 -8.63
CA LEU A 57 -1.29 8.45 -8.09
C LEU A 57 -1.02 7.40 -9.18
N LYS A 58 -1.50 7.63 -10.40
CA LYS A 58 -1.20 6.77 -11.55
C LYS A 58 0.28 6.79 -11.89
N GLN A 59 0.91 7.98 -11.87
CA GLN A 59 2.36 8.10 -12.04
C GLN A 59 3.13 7.30 -10.98
N GLU A 60 2.72 7.36 -9.70
CA GLU A 60 3.39 6.52 -8.68
C GLU A 60 3.15 5.02 -8.94
N ALA A 61 1.97 4.63 -9.43
CA ALA A 61 1.67 3.22 -9.70
C ALA A 61 2.45 2.64 -10.88
N ASP A 62 2.91 3.48 -11.81
CA ASP A 62 3.82 3.08 -12.89
C ASP A 62 5.23 2.74 -12.35
N ASP A 63 5.67 3.46 -11.31
CA ASP A 63 6.97 3.27 -10.67
C ASP A 63 6.93 2.19 -9.55
N ASP A 64 5.85 2.12 -8.78
CA ASP A 64 5.66 1.19 -7.67
C ASP A 64 4.75 0.03 -8.06
N VAL A 65 5.37 -1.12 -8.37
CA VAL A 65 4.68 -2.35 -8.76
C VAL A 65 3.73 -2.93 -7.70
N SER A 66 3.82 -2.47 -6.44
CA SER A 66 2.99 -2.91 -5.34
C SER A 66 1.80 -2.00 -5.04
N LEU A 67 1.81 -0.78 -5.60
CA LEU A 67 0.69 0.14 -5.53
C LEU A 67 -0.38 -0.28 -6.53
N ARG A 68 -1.64 -0.23 -6.10
CA ARG A 68 -2.82 -0.37 -6.97
C ARG A 68 -3.69 0.84 -6.78
N VAL A 69 -4.16 1.41 -7.88
CA VAL A 69 -5.02 2.60 -7.89
C VAL A 69 -6.29 2.24 -8.64
N THR A 70 -7.41 2.23 -7.92
CA THR A 70 -8.72 1.91 -8.46
C THR A 70 -9.63 3.13 -8.33
N GLN A 71 -10.25 3.54 -9.42
CA GLN A 71 -11.25 4.61 -9.40
C GLN A 71 -12.64 4.00 -9.25
N SER A 72 -13.45 4.54 -8.32
CA SER A 72 -14.85 4.12 -8.20
C SER A 72 -15.64 4.50 -9.46
N THR A 73 -16.39 3.55 -10.01
CA THR A 73 -17.29 3.77 -11.14
C THR A 73 -18.48 4.64 -10.78
N GLU A 74 -18.93 4.58 -9.52
CA GLU A 74 -20.09 5.32 -9.01
C GLU A 74 -19.71 6.69 -8.45
N ARG A 75 -18.55 6.79 -7.80
CA ARG A 75 -18.07 8.01 -7.15
C ARG A 75 -16.72 8.41 -7.72
N LYS A 76 -16.72 9.14 -8.83
CA LYS A 76 -15.50 9.56 -9.55
C LYS A 76 -14.52 10.38 -8.69
N GLU A 77 -15.03 10.99 -7.63
CA GLU A 77 -14.30 11.78 -6.65
C GLU A 77 -13.54 10.94 -5.61
N ILE A 78 -13.83 9.64 -5.52
CA ILE A 78 -13.19 8.72 -4.59
C ILE A 78 -12.27 7.77 -5.35
N ILE A 79 -11.03 7.69 -4.87
CA ILE A 79 -10.00 6.81 -5.39
C ILE A 79 -9.62 5.85 -4.27
N GLU A 80 -9.55 4.56 -4.58
CA GLU A 80 -8.98 3.58 -3.69
C GLU A 80 -7.50 3.37 -4.05
N ILE A 81 -6.62 3.57 -3.09
CA ILE A 81 -5.21 3.21 -3.19
C ILE A 81 -4.95 1.99 -2.32
N SER A 82 -4.26 1.00 -2.85
CA SER A 82 -3.91 -0.22 -2.11
C SER A 82 -2.42 -0.47 -2.17
N GLY A 83 -1.82 -0.86 -1.05
CA GLY A 83 -0.39 -1.08 -0.94
C GLY A 83 -0.04 -2.19 0.05
N ARG A 84 1.25 -2.46 0.16
CA ARG A 84 1.82 -3.51 1.04
C ARG A 84 1.58 -3.27 2.53
N GLY A 85 1.35 -2.04 2.96
CA GLY A 85 1.23 -1.71 4.37
C GLY A 85 0.92 -0.24 4.60
N ASP A 86 0.70 0.13 5.85
CA ASP A 86 0.34 1.47 6.30
C ASP A 86 1.51 2.44 6.08
N LEU A 87 2.75 2.00 6.36
CA LEU A 87 3.95 2.80 6.13
C LEU A 87 4.14 3.12 4.64
N HIS A 88 3.90 2.15 3.75
CA HIS A 88 4.01 2.39 2.31
C HIS A 88 3.03 3.49 1.87
N LEU A 89 1.75 3.36 2.22
CA LEU A 89 0.75 4.38 1.85
C LEU A 89 1.01 5.72 2.56
N GLY A 90 1.48 5.69 3.80
CA GLY A 90 1.86 6.90 4.54
C GLY A 90 3.00 7.67 3.90
N ILE A 91 4.03 6.97 3.40
CA ILE A 91 5.13 7.58 2.65
C ILE A 91 4.61 8.25 1.38
N LEU A 92 3.72 7.60 0.63
CA LEU A 92 3.12 8.17 -0.57
C LEU A 92 2.34 9.45 -0.26
N LEU A 93 1.46 9.42 0.75
CA LEU A 93 0.68 10.59 1.14
C LEU A 93 1.57 11.75 1.62
N GLU A 94 2.64 11.45 2.37
CA GLU A 94 3.60 12.47 2.82
C GLU A 94 4.42 13.07 1.65
N LYS A 95 4.82 12.26 0.66
CA LYS A 95 5.43 12.78 -0.57
C LYS A 95 4.48 13.75 -1.27
N MET A 96 3.23 13.34 -1.49
CA MET A 96 2.21 14.19 -2.12
C MET A 96 1.97 15.48 -1.31
N ARG A 97 1.92 15.41 0.02
CA ARG A 97 1.80 16.60 0.88
C ARG A 97 2.97 17.56 0.67
N ARG A 98 4.21 17.07 0.59
CA ARG A 98 5.41 17.89 0.31
C ARG A 98 5.43 18.46 -1.10
N GLU A 99 4.79 17.79 -2.06
CA GLU A 99 4.58 18.28 -3.42
C GLU A 99 3.43 19.32 -3.53
N GLY A 100 2.78 19.65 -2.41
CA GLY A 100 1.73 20.66 -2.31
C GLY A 100 0.33 20.14 -2.61
N PHE A 101 0.10 18.82 -2.52
CA PHE A 101 -1.23 18.23 -2.63
C PHE A 101 -2.01 18.32 -1.32
N GLU A 102 -3.29 18.70 -1.44
CA GLU A 102 -4.25 18.62 -0.34
C GLU A 102 -5.23 17.48 -0.60
N ILE A 103 -5.18 16.46 0.26
CA ILE A 103 -5.90 15.20 0.10
C ILE A 103 -6.64 14.90 1.41
N ALA A 104 -7.87 14.44 1.31
CA ALA A 104 -8.58 13.82 2.41
C ALA A 104 -8.48 12.30 2.27
N ALA A 105 -8.06 11.62 3.34
CA ALA A 105 -7.92 10.17 3.40
C ALA A 105 -8.87 9.58 4.45
N PHE A 106 -9.51 8.47 4.10
CA PHE A 106 -10.34 7.70 5.03
C PHE A 106 -9.47 6.70 5.82
N PRO A 107 -9.95 6.17 6.95
CA PRO A 107 -9.22 5.16 7.71
C PRO A 107 -8.85 3.95 6.85
N PRO A 108 -7.64 3.37 7.01
CA PRO A 108 -7.21 2.21 6.25
C PRO A 108 -8.10 1.00 6.55
N GLN A 109 -8.33 0.19 5.52
CA GLN A 109 -9.06 -1.07 5.60
C GLN A 109 -8.20 -2.23 5.12
N VAL A 110 -8.43 -3.39 5.72
CA VAL A 110 -7.76 -4.64 5.34
C VAL A 110 -8.39 -5.19 4.07
N LEU A 111 -7.56 -5.55 3.10
CA LEU A 111 -8.02 -6.18 1.86
C LEU A 111 -8.36 -7.65 2.10
N MET A 112 -9.65 -7.91 2.27
CA MET A 112 -10.17 -9.27 2.40
C MET A 112 -10.14 -9.99 1.05
N LYS A 113 -9.72 -11.25 1.06
CA LYS A 113 -9.66 -12.09 -0.14
C LYS A 113 -10.68 -13.22 -0.07
N ASN A 114 -11.52 -13.35 -1.10
CA ASN A 114 -12.36 -14.52 -1.27
C ASN A 114 -11.51 -15.69 -1.78
N THR A 115 -11.49 -16.77 -1.03
CA THR A 115 -10.83 -18.03 -1.39
C THR A 115 -11.84 -19.18 -1.38
N PRO A 116 -11.54 -20.36 -1.94
CA PRO A 116 -12.40 -21.53 -1.81
C PRO A 116 -12.69 -21.94 -0.36
N GLU A 117 -11.81 -21.55 0.57
CA GLU A 117 -11.90 -21.82 2.01
C GLU A 117 -12.74 -20.76 2.76
N GLY A 118 -13.14 -19.69 2.07
CA GLY A 118 -13.93 -18.58 2.61
C GLY A 118 -13.23 -17.22 2.49
N LEU A 119 -13.77 -16.24 3.22
CA LEU A 119 -13.21 -14.90 3.30
C LEU A 119 -11.99 -14.90 4.23
N MET A 120 -10.83 -14.55 3.71
CA MET A 120 -9.56 -14.55 4.45
C MET A 120 -8.97 -13.13 4.54
N GLU A 121 -8.39 -12.81 5.69
CA GLU A 121 -7.58 -11.61 5.88
C GLU A 121 -6.09 -11.91 5.65
N PRO A 122 -5.29 -10.93 5.18
CA PRO A 122 -3.84 -11.04 5.15
C PRO A 122 -3.27 -11.12 6.58
N ILE A 123 -2.28 -11.99 6.78
CA ILE A 123 -1.56 -12.15 8.05
C ILE A 123 -0.09 -11.84 7.80
N GLU A 124 0.50 -11.00 8.65
CA GLU A 124 1.93 -10.66 8.59
C GLU A 124 2.74 -11.42 9.65
N LYS A 125 3.96 -11.80 9.28
CA LYS A 125 4.95 -12.31 10.22
C LYS A 125 5.74 -11.13 10.78
N VAL A 126 5.69 -10.95 12.09
CA VAL A 126 6.45 -9.92 12.80
C VAL A 126 7.62 -10.56 13.55
N GLU A 127 8.79 -9.96 13.43
CA GLU A 127 9.99 -10.32 14.19
C GLU A 127 10.45 -9.09 14.97
N ILE A 128 10.61 -9.25 16.29
CA ILE A 128 10.91 -8.14 17.20
C ILE A 128 12.14 -8.51 18.01
N GLU A 129 13.18 -7.69 17.91
CA GLU A 129 14.35 -7.75 18.77
C GLU A 129 14.21 -6.69 19.88
N CYS A 130 14.31 -7.12 21.13
CA CYS A 130 14.15 -6.25 22.28
C CYS A 130 14.91 -6.77 23.50
N ASN A 131 15.15 -5.88 24.46
CA ASN A 131 15.71 -6.28 25.75
C ASN A 131 14.72 -7.16 26.53
N THR A 132 15.23 -8.12 27.29
CA THR A 132 14.44 -9.09 28.07
C THR A 132 13.40 -8.43 28.99
N GLU A 133 13.69 -7.22 29.47
CA GLU A 133 12.80 -6.44 30.34
C GLU A 133 11.48 -6.03 29.66
N HIS A 134 11.47 -5.91 28.33
CA HIS A 134 10.29 -5.50 27.55
C HIS A 134 9.55 -6.68 26.91
N MET A 135 10.15 -7.87 26.91
CA MET A 135 9.66 -9.04 26.19
C MET A 135 8.21 -9.40 26.60
N THR A 136 7.92 -9.44 27.90
CA THR A 136 6.57 -9.77 28.40
C THR A 136 5.53 -8.77 27.90
N HIS A 137 5.82 -7.48 28.02
CA HIS A 137 4.91 -6.42 27.58
C HIS A 137 4.61 -6.47 26.07
N ILE A 138 5.62 -6.78 25.26
CA ILE A 138 5.47 -6.89 23.80
C ILE A 138 4.61 -8.10 23.44
N ILE A 139 4.86 -9.26 24.05
CA ILE A 139 4.07 -10.48 23.82
C ILE A 139 2.60 -10.25 24.21
N ASP A 140 2.36 -9.64 25.37
CA ASP A 140 1.00 -9.33 25.82
C ASP A 140 0.28 -8.37 24.87
N ASN A 141 0.99 -7.36 24.33
CA ASN A 141 0.41 -6.44 23.36
C ASN A 141 0.02 -7.13 22.05
N LEU A 142 0.87 -8.02 21.54
CA LEU A 142 0.61 -8.79 20.32
C LEU A 142 -0.55 -9.77 20.52
N ASN A 143 -0.61 -10.47 21.65
CA ASN A 143 -1.71 -11.39 21.98
C ASN A 143 -3.06 -10.67 22.01
N ASN A 144 -3.12 -9.47 22.60
CA ASN A 144 -4.33 -8.63 22.60
C ASN A 144 -4.79 -8.21 21.20
N ARG A 145 -3.89 -8.25 20.20
CA ARG A 145 -4.16 -7.98 18.78
C ARG A 145 -4.32 -9.25 17.95
N LYS A 146 -4.60 -10.40 18.58
CA LYS A 146 -4.71 -11.72 17.97
C LYS A 146 -3.42 -12.27 17.35
N GLY A 147 -2.27 -11.74 17.74
CA GLY A 147 -0.97 -12.28 17.34
C GLY A 147 -0.76 -13.69 17.89
N LEU A 148 -0.09 -14.53 17.11
CA LEU A 148 0.29 -15.90 17.52
C LEU A 148 1.80 -15.97 17.65
N LEU A 149 2.29 -16.27 18.86
CA LEU A 149 3.72 -16.45 19.10
C LEU A 149 4.20 -17.76 18.46
N MET A 150 5.03 -17.65 17.42
CA MET A 150 5.57 -18.81 16.70
C MET A 150 6.88 -19.33 17.31
N ARG A 151 7.78 -18.42 17.67
CA ARG A 151 9.11 -18.74 18.21
C ARG A 151 9.59 -17.60 19.10
N SER A 152 10.23 -17.95 20.21
CA SER A 152 11.01 -17.02 21.03
C SER A 152 12.41 -17.60 21.20
N GLN A 153 13.42 -16.77 21.01
CA GLN A 153 14.83 -17.10 21.28
C GLN A 153 15.37 -16.08 22.27
N LYS A 154 16.17 -16.57 23.21
CA LYS A 154 16.98 -15.74 24.10
C LYS A 154 18.37 -15.58 23.53
#